data_AF-A0A957X2Q1-F1
#
_entry.id   AF-A0A957X2Q1-F1
#
_cell.length_a   1.000
_cell.length_b   1.000
_cell.length_c   1.000
_cell.angle_alpha   90.00
_cell.angle_beta   90.00
_cell.angle_gamma   90.00
#
_symmetry.space_group_name_H-M   'P 1'
#
loop_
_entity.id
_entity.type
_entity.pdbx_description
1 polymer ?
#
loop_
_entity_poly.entity_id
_entity_poly.type
_entity_poly.pdbx_seq_one_letter_code
_entity_poly.pdbx_strand_id
1 'polypeptide(L)'
;MSSQLTQSRISRRALLQGFAVAGGVTVLAACTPPQAGGGEAAAPSASGAKILARLNGIDPPGQEFVNNFIVDYGAENNVEIEIDYTDWASSFQKITTGLAGGTAPDIFMGGGLWTPPIASKNGALALDDYIATWDDWEDWYQATRDDVTYNGTIYAVPYRMNARGNIIYRKSKFEEAGLDPAKPPATWEEAKEMAAQLTKQTDG
;
A
#
# COMPACT_ATOMS: atom_id res chain seq x y z
N MET A 1 53.72 2.31 15.45
CA MET A 1 52.76 1.47 16.17
C MET A 1 51.77 0.93 15.16
N SER A 2 52.07 -0.27 14.67
CA SER A 2 51.34 -0.95 13.60
C SER A 2 50.14 -1.69 14.21
N SER A 3 48.92 -1.34 13.80
CA SER A 3 47.72 -2.08 14.16
C SER A 3 47.08 -2.63 12.89
N GLN A 4 47.37 -3.90 12.60
CA GLN A 4 46.60 -4.68 11.63
C GLN A 4 45.45 -5.33 12.37
N LEU A 5 44.21 -4.95 12.06
CA LEU A 5 43.01 -5.67 12.48
C LEU A 5 42.50 -6.52 11.32
N THR A 6 42.78 -7.80 11.42
CA THR A 6 42.35 -8.88 10.53
C THR A 6 40.83 -9.02 10.55
N GLN A 7 40.18 -8.86 9.40
CA GLN A 7 38.78 -9.23 9.18
C GLN A 7 38.63 -10.76 9.25
N SER A 8 37.86 -11.25 10.23
CA SER A 8 37.41 -12.66 10.25
C SER A 8 36.12 -12.80 9.42
N ARG A 9 36.21 -13.53 8.31
CA ARG A 9 35.06 -13.92 7.48
C ARG A 9 34.49 -15.24 8.01
N ILE A 10 33.34 -15.20 8.68
CA ILE A 10 32.60 -16.41 9.04
C ILE A 10 31.88 -16.91 7.78
N SER A 11 32.26 -18.09 7.27
CA SER A 11 31.62 -18.70 6.10
C SER A 11 30.37 -19.49 6.50
N ARG A 12 29.34 -19.44 5.64
CA ARG A 12 28.00 -20.04 5.81
C ARG A 12 27.97 -21.57 5.94
N ARG A 13 29.13 -22.24 5.98
CA ARG A 13 29.24 -23.71 6.12
C ARG A 13 29.30 -24.22 7.56
N ALA A 14 29.38 -23.34 8.56
CA ALA A 14 29.50 -23.73 9.97
C ALA A 14 28.16 -23.91 10.72
N LEU A 15 27.00 -23.82 10.05
CA LEU A 15 25.69 -23.81 10.72
C LEU A 15 24.79 -25.03 10.43
N LEU A 16 25.31 -26.07 9.77
CA LEU A 16 24.51 -27.26 9.40
C LEU A 16 25.12 -28.61 9.84
N GLN A 17 25.90 -28.63 10.93
CA GLN A 17 26.35 -29.89 11.54
C GLN A 17 26.22 -29.84 13.07
N GLY A 18 25.25 -30.60 13.60
CA GLY A 18 24.96 -30.80 15.03
C GLY A 18 23.50 -30.46 15.33
N PHE A 19 22.57 -31.38 15.60
CA PHE A 19 22.66 -32.62 16.35
C PHE A 19 21.67 -33.67 15.81
N ALA A 20 22.11 -34.92 15.77
CA ALA A 20 21.27 -36.11 15.69
C ALA A 20 21.45 -36.93 16.99
N VAL A 21 20.43 -37.76 17.29
CA VAL A 21 20.38 -38.85 18.30
C VAL A 21 20.03 -38.39 19.73
N ALA A 22 19.06 -38.93 20.50
CA ALA A 22 18.09 -40.02 20.41
C ALA A 22 17.01 -39.87 21.50
N GLY A 23 15.90 -40.59 21.39
CA GLY A 23 15.00 -40.89 22.52
C GLY A 23 13.60 -41.29 22.09
N GLY A 24 13.32 -42.58 21.99
CA GLY A 24 12.06 -43.12 21.48
C GLY A 24 10.92 -43.16 22.50
N VAL A 25 9.69 -43.11 21.99
CA VAL A 25 8.50 -43.77 22.55
C VAL A 25 7.64 -44.23 21.37
N THR A 26 7.52 -45.54 21.22
CA THR A 26 6.50 -46.21 20.40
C THR A 26 5.17 -46.21 21.16
N VAL A 27 4.13 -45.57 20.61
CA VAL A 27 2.74 -45.83 21.01
C VAL A 27 1.98 -46.40 19.81
N LEU A 28 1.38 -47.56 20.05
CA LEU A 28 0.61 -48.35 19.10
C LEU A 28 -0.63 -47.59 18.58
N ALA A 29 -0.98 -47.94 17.34
CA ALA A 29 -2.18 -47.56 16.63
C ALA A 29 -3.47 -47.83 17.44
N ALA A 30 -4.33 -46.81 17.51
CA ALA A 30 -5.77 -46.99 17.67
C ALA A 30 -6.45 -46.36 16.44
N CYS A 31 -6.85 -47.21 15.50
CA CYS A 31 -7.73 -46.83 14.41
C CYS A 31 -9.13 -46.60 14.97
N THR A 32 -9.52 -45.35 15.17
CA THR A 32 -10.92 -44.95 15.33
C THR A 32 -11.37 -44.37 13.99
N PRO A 33 -12.41 -44.90 13.33
CA PRO A 33 -12.92 -44.30 12.10
C PRO A 33 -13.49 -42.91 12.44
N PRO A 34 -13.14 -41.84 11.72
CA PRO A 34 -13.76 -40.54 11.93
C PRO A 34 -15.23 -40.63 11.51
N GLN A 35 -16.10 -40.41 12.49
CA GLN A 35 -17.51 -40.13 12.35
C GLN A 35 -17.69 -39.01 11.31
N ALA A 36 -18.50 -39.27 10.29
CA ALA A 36 -18.95 -38.25 9.33
C ALA A 36 -19.77 -37.19 10.08
N GLY A 37 -19.08 -36.17 10.59
CA GLY A 37 -19.69 -34.93 11.03
C GLY A 37 -19.93 -34.06 9.81
N GLY A 38 -21.19 -33.69 9.59
CA GLY A 38 -21.59 -32.72 8.57
C GLY A 38 -20.88 -31.40 8.81
N GLY A 39 -19.76 -31.21 8.14
CA GLY A 39 -19.16 -29.90 7.93
C GLY A 39 -19.91 -29.22 6.81
N GLU A 40 -20.48 -28.07 7.12
CA GLU A 40 -20.89 -27.07 6.14
C GLU A 40 -19.80 -26.97 5.07
N ALA A 41 -20.18 -27.14 3.81
CA ALA A 41 -19.24 -27.12 2.70
C ALA A 41 -18.48 -25.80 2.76
N ALA A 42 -17.19 -25.86 3.09
CA ALA A 42 -16.30 -24.75 2.93
C ALA A 42 -16.44 -24.25 1.49
N ALA A 43 -16.70 -22.95 1.33
CA ALA A 43 -16.70 -22.31 0.03
C ALA A 43 -15.41 -22.71 -0.71
N PRO A 44 -15.48 -22.93 -2.03
CA PRO A 44 -14.33 -23.43 -2.78
C PRO A 44 -13.15 -22.48 -2.56
N SER A 45 -12.11 -22.98 -1.88
CA SER A 45 -10.82 -22.30 -1.82
C SER A 45 -10.26 -22.35 -3.23
N ALA A 46 -10.13 -21.20 -3.87
CA ALA A 46 -9.51 -21.10 -5.18
C ALA A 46 -8.12 -21.76 -5.09
N SER A 47 -7.84 -22.74 -5.94
CA SER A 47 -6.49 -23.34 -6.07
C SER A 47 -5.52 -22.41 -6.83
N GLY A 48 -5.89 -21.14 -6.97
CA GLY A 48 -5.25 -20.10 -7.75
C GLY A 48 -4.05 -19.46 -7.08
N ALA A 49 -3.40 -18.54 -7.80
CA ALA A 49 -2.35 -17.71 -7.22
C ALA A 49 -2.93 -16.84 -6.09
N LYS A 50 -2.20 -16.74 -4.97
CA LYS A 50 -2.55 -15.82 -3.88
C LYS A 50 -1.86 -14.48 -4.11
N ILE A 51 -2.61 -13.39 -4.02
CA ILE A 51 -2.14 -12.02 -4.20
C ILE A 51 -2.44 -11.25 -2.91
N LEU A 52 -1.42 -10.68 -2.30
CA LEU A 52 -1.57 -9.72 -1.22
C LEU A 52 -1.54 -8.31 -1.79
N ALA A 53 -2.65 -7.58 -1.62
CA ALA A 53 -2.75 -6.17 -1.99
C ALA A 53 -2.81 -5.29 -0.75
N ARG A 54 -2.13 -4.14 -0.76
CA ARG A 54 -2.26 -3.11 0.29
C ARG A 54 -2.95 -1.87 -0.26
N LEU A 55 -4.14 -1.58 0.25
CA LEU A 55 -4.89 -0.38 -0.08
C LEU A 55 -4.90 0.60 1.10
N ASN A 56 -4.90 1.90 0.82
CA ASN A 56 -4.86 2.95 1.82
C ASN A 56 -5.97 4.00 1.70
N GLY A 57 -6.47 4.46 2.85
CA GLY A 57 -7.46 5.55 2.89
C GLY A 57 -8.73 5.27 2.09
N ILE A 58 -9.19 4.02 2.13
CA ILE A 58 -10.52 3.61 1.64
C ILE A 58 -11.44 3.53 2.86
N ASP A 59 -12.57 4.21 2.80
CA ASP A 59 -13.58 4.22 3.86
C ASP A 59 -14.40 2.91 3.88
N PRO A 60 -15.11 2.59 4.98
CA PRO A 60 -15.78 1.29 5.11
C PRO A 60 -16.72 0.93 3.95
N PRO A 61 -17.56 1.84 3.41
CA PRO A 61 -18.36 1.53 2.21
C PRO A 61 -17.51 1.20 0.98
N GLY A 62 -16.40 1.91 0.77
CA GLY A 62 -15.45 1.60 -0.31
C GLY A 62 -14.78 0.24 -0.11
N GLN A 63 -14.45 -0.15 1.13
CA GLN A 63 -13.88 -1.46 1.43
C GLN A 63 -14.87 -2.58 1.15
N GLU A 64 -16.15 -2.39 1.48
CA GLU A 64 -17.21 -3.35 1.15
C GLU A 64 -17.32 -3.54 -0.37
N PHE A 65 -17.35 -2.45 -1.13
CA PHE A 65 -17.36 -2.53 -2.60
C PHE A 65 -16.16 -3.31 -3.15
N VAL A 66 -14.95 -2.97 -2.71
CA VAL A 66 -13.72 -3.63 -3.18
C VAL A 66 -13.72 -5.11 -2.79
N ASN A 67 -14.11 -5.45 -1.55
CA ASN A 67 -14.14 -6.84 -1.09
C ASN A 67 -15.13 -7.69 -1.90
N ASN A 68 -16.27 -7.13 -2.29
CA ASN A 68 -17.20 -7.83 -3.17
C ASN A 68 -16.61 -8.00 -4.59
N PHE A 69 -16.02 -6.93 -5.13
CA PHE A 69 -15.39 -6.99 -6.46
C PHE A 69 -14.29 -8.04 -6.56
N ILE A 70 -13.39 -8.15 -5.57
CA ILE A 70 -12.28 -9.11 -5.62
C ILE A 70 -12.73 -10.56 -5.49
N VAL A 71 -13.90 -10.83 -4.88
CA VAL A 71 -14.47 -12.17 -4.82
C VAL A 71 -14.88 -12.62 -6.21
N ASP A 72 -15.64 -11.78 -6.92
CA ASP A 72 -16.09 -12.08 -8.29
C ASP A 72 -14.88 -12.19 -9.23
N TYR A 73 -13.98 -11.21 -9.19
CA TYR A 73 -12.75 -11.21 -9.98
C TYR A 73 -11.89 -12.44 -9.70
N GLY A 74 -11.73 -12.81 -8.43
CA GLY A 74 -10.94 -13.96 -8.02
C GLY A 74 -11.51 -15.29 -8.51
N ALA A 75 -12.84 -15.45 -8.48
CA ALA A 75 -13.52 -16.61 -9.01
C ALA A 75 -13.37 -16.71 -10.54
N GLU A 76 -13.51 -15.60 -11.26
CA GLU A 76 -13.38 -15.55 -12.73
C GLU A 76 -11.95 -15.82 -13.22
N ASN A 77 -10.95 -15.35 -12.46
CA ASN A 77 -9.55 -15.38 -12.88
C ASN A 77 -8.72 -16.46 -12.17
N ASN A 78 -9.35 -17.29 -11.34
CA ASN A 78 -8.68 -18.31 -10.53
C ASN A 78 -7.49 -17.72 -9.74
N VAL A 79 -7.77 -16.67 -8.96
CA VAL A 79 -6.84 -16.02 -8.03
C VAL A 79 -7.53 -15.77 -6.69
N GLU A 80 -6.77 -15.80 -5.61
CA GLU A 80 -7.24 -15.42 -4.28
C GLU A 80 -6.57 -14.10 -3.90
N ILE A 81 -7.35 -13.05 -3.67
CA ILE A 81 -6.84 -11.72 -3.35
C ILE A 81 -7.15 -11.42 -1.89
N GLU A 82 -6.12 -11.11 -1.11
CA GLU A 82 -6.24 -10.59 0.26
C GLU A 82 -5.89 -9.11 0.27
N ILE A 83 -6.68 -8.30 0.98
CA ILE A 83 -6.42 -6.87 1.10
C ILE A 83 -6.05 -6.48 2.53
N ASP A 84 -4.84 -5.92 2.68
CA ASP A 84 -4.41 -5.18 3.86
C ASP A 84 -4.83 -3.70 3.72
N TYR A 85 -5.91 -3.34 4.40
CA TYR A 85 -6.35 -1.95 4.51
C TYR A 85 -5.53 -1.20 5.56
N THR A 86 -4.81 -0.15 5.13
CA THR A 86 -3.99 0.68 6.02
C THR A 86 -4.37 2.16 5.93
N ASP A 87 -3.99 2.95 6.92
CA ASP A 87 -4.07 4.40 6.80
C ASP A 87 -2.96 4.94 5.88
N TRP A 88 -3.21 6.11 5.27
CA TRP A 88 -2.24 6.77 4.38
C TRP A 88 -0.92 7.10 5.08
N ALA A 89 -0.98 7.55 6.34
CA ALA A 89 0.18 8.07 7.06
C ALA A 89 1.21 6.98 7.35
N SER A 90 0.77 5.76 7.63
CA SER A 90 1.66 4.61 7.88
C SER A 90 2.02 3.82 6.62
N SER A 91 1.25 3.95 5.54
CA SER A 91 1.35 3.09 4.35
C SER A 91 2.75 3.11 3.72
N PHE A 92 3.32 4.30 3.49
CA PHE A 92 4.64 4.41 2.85
C PHE A 92 5.76 3.74 3.65
N GLN A 93 5.75 3.91 4.98
CA GLN A 93 6.73 3.27 5.85
C GLN A 93 6.59 1.75 5.83
N LYS A 94 5.36 1.22 5.88
CA LYS A 94 5.12 -0.23 5.81
C LYS A 94 5.55 -0.82 4.46
N ILE A 95 5.29 -0.13 3.35
CA ILE A 95 5.70 -0.56 2.00
C ILE A 95 7.23 -0.60 1.91
N THR A 96 7.91 0.49 2.23
CA THR A 96 9.38 0.57 2.14
C THR A 96 10.09 -0.39 3.11
N THR A 97 9.54 -0.61 4.29
CA THR A 97 10.05 -1.61 5.25
C THR A 97 9.85 -3.03 4.72
N GLY A 98 8.66 -3.32 4.18
CA GLY A 98 8.37 -4.62 3.56
C GLY A 98 9.28 -4.90 2.37
N LEU A 99 9.54 -3.90 1.52
CA LEU A 99 10.46 -4.04 0.38
C LEU A 99 11.89 -4.35 0.85
N ALA A 100 12.37 -3.66 1.88
CA ALA A 100 13.70 -3.95 2.45
C ALA A 100 13.78 -5.31 3.15
N GLY A 101 12.67 -5.76 3.75
CA GLY A 101 12.56 -7.02 4.49
C GLY A 101 12.16 -8.24 3.66
N GLY A 102 11.81 -8.07 2.38
CA GLY A 102 11.28 -9.14 1.54
C GLY A 102 9.86 -9.61 1.91
N THR A 103 9.08 -8.72 2.54
CA THR A 103 7.70 -8.98 3.02
C THR A 103 6.71 -7.92 2.50
N ALA A 104 7.06 -7.23 1.42
CA ALA A 104 6.14 -6.32 0.74
C ALA A 104 4.93 -7.08 0.18
N PRO A 105 3.76 -6.43 0.09
CA PRO A 105 2.63 -6.99 -0.67
C PRO A 105 2.97 -7.05 -2.17
N ASP A 106 2.29 -7.93 -2.90
CA ASP A 106 2.42 -8.05 -4.35
C ASP A 106 1.94 -6.80 -5.08
N ILE A 107 0.86 -6.18 -4.56
CA ILE A 107 0.29 -4.93 -5.06
C ILE A 107 0.20 -3.94 -3.90
N PHE A 108 0.56 -2.68 -4.11
CA PHE A 108 0.32 -1.63 -3.13
C PHE A 108 -0.14 -0.34 -3.79
N MET A 109 -1.11 0.33 -3.15
CA MET A 109 -1.48 1.68 -3.52
C MET A 109 -0.47 2.68 -2.95
N GLY A 110 -0.07 3.65 -3.75
CA GLY A 110 0.83 4.73 -3.34
C GLY A 110 0.43 6.09 -3.92
N GLY A 111 1.14 7.13 -3.51
CA GLY A 111 1.09 8.44 -4.16
C GLY A 111 2.13 8.57 -5.26
N GLY A 112 1.91 9.45 -6.24
CA GLY A 112 2.90 9.70 -7.31
C GLY A 112 4.28 10.08 -6.79
N LEU A 113 4.35 10.82 -5.67
CA LEU A 113 5.62 11.17 -5.00
C LEU A 113 6.39 9.95 -4.43
N TRP A 114 5.76 8.79 -4.35
CA TRP A 114 6.38 7.55 -3.86
C TRP A 114 7.02 6.75 -5.00
N THR A 115 6.67 7.01 -6.26
CA THR A 115 7.21 6.31 -7.42
C THR A 115 8.74 6.42 -7.50
N PRO A 116 9.37 7.63 -7.47
CA PRO A 116 10.83 7.73 -7.57
C PRO A 116 11.62 6.99 -6.48
N PRO A 117 11.32 7.13 -5.16
CA PRO A 117 12.08 6.44 -4.13
C PRO A 117 11.87 4.91 -4.13
N ILE A 118 10.73 4.41 -4.62
CA ILE A 118 10.48 2.97 -4.76
C ILE A 118 11.21 2.42 -6.00
N ALA A 119 11.03 3.06 -7.15
CA ALA A 119 11.63 2.64 -8.42
C ALA A 119 13.17 2.67 -8.37
N SER A 120 13.78 3.71 -7.79
CA SER A 120 15.24 3.82 -7.64
C SER A 120 15.86 2.71 -6.78
N LYS A 121 15.05 1.95 -6.04
CA LYS A 121 15.47 0.80 -5.22
C LYS A 121 15.06 -0.54 -5.82
N ASN A 122 14.59 -0.57 -7.06
CA ASN A 122 14.00 -1.75 -7.71
C ASN A 122 12.82 -2.33 -6.91
N GLY A 123 12.06 -1.47 -6.22
CA GLY A 123 10.95 -1.88 -5.36
C GLY A 123 9.62 -2.03 -6.10
N ALA A 124 9.58 -1.75 -7.41
CA ALA A 124 8.42 -1.92 -8.25
C ALA A 124 8.84 -2.47 -9.62
N LEU A 125 7.95 -3.25 -10.23
CA LEU A 125 8.13 -3.81 -11.57
C LEU A 125 8.00 -2.69 -12.62
N ALA A 126 8.87 -2.72 -13.63
CA ALA A 126 8.68 -1.88 -14.82
C ALA A 126 7.49 -2.42 -15.63
N LEU A 127 6.55 -1.54 -15.98
CA LEU A 127 5.26 -1.90 -16.56
C LEU A 127 5.18 -1.61 -18.06
N ASP A 128 6.23 -1.08 -18.68
CA ASP A 128 6.25 -0.62 -20.08
C ASP A 128 5.75 -1.69 -21.06
N ASP A 129 6.19 -2.95 -20.89
CA ASP A 129 5.77 -4.06 -21.75
C ASP A 129 4.28 -4.40 -21.61
N TYR A 130 3.72 -4.25 -20.41
CA TYR A 130 2.30 -4.47 -20.15
C TYR A 130 1.46 -3.31 -20.73
N ILE A 131 1.93 -2.09 -20.52
CA ILE A 131 1.27 -0.86 -20.97
C ILE A 131 1.29 -0.75 -22.50
N ALA A 132 2.35 -1.22 -23.16
CA ALA A 132 2.43 -1.27 -24.63
C ALA A 132 1.29 -2.09 -25.26
N THR A 133 0.65 -2.97 -24.49
CA THR A 133 -0.51 -3.79 -24.93
C THR A 133 -1.84 -3.31 -24.38
N TRP A 134 -1.87 -2.22 -23.61
CA TRP A 134 -3.08 -1.70 -22.99
C TRP A 134 -3.58 -0.46 -23.73
N ASP A 135 -4.64 -0.65 -24.51
CA ASP A 135 -5.19 0.38 -25.39
C ASP A 135 -5.68 1.64 -24.64
N ASP A 136 -6.10 1.51 -23.37
CA ASP A 136 -6.66 2.62 -22.59
C ASP A 136 -5.60 3.48 -21.88
N TRP A 137 -4.30 3.21 -22.06
CA TRP A 137 -3.25 3.96 -21.37
C TRP A 137 -3.32 5.46 -21.66
N GLU A 138 -3.63 5.82 -22.91
CA GLU A 138 -3.71 7.22 -23.34
C GLU A 138 -4.98 7.95 -22.85
N ASP A 139 -5.97 7.24 -22.32
CA ASP A 139 -7.18 7.83 -21.73
C ASP A 139 -6.89 8.51 -20.38
N TRP A 140 -5.75 8.17 -19.75
CA TRP A 140 -5.30 8.83 -18.53
C TRP A 140 -4.69 10.21 -18.81
N TYR A 141 -5.04 11.17 -17.95
CA TYR A 141 -4.43 12.50 -17.97
C TYR A 141 -2.89 12.41 -17.93
N GLN A 142 -2.22 13.20 -18.76
CA GLN A 142 -0.75 13.20 -18.83
C GLN A 142 -0.10 13.34 -17.44
N ALA A 143 -0.61 14.25 -16.60
CA ALA A 143 -0.09 14.43 -15.24
C ALA A 143 -0.14 13.15 -14.38
N THR A 144 -1.18 12.31 -14.53
CA THR A 144 -1.23 11.02 -13.81
C THR A 144 -0.22 10.00 -14.33
N ARG A 145 0.08 10.04 -15.64
CA ARG A 145 1.07 9.17 -16.27
C ARG A 145 2.49 9.58 -15.91
N ASP A 146 2.74 10.88 -15.84
CA ASP A 146 4.02 11.44 -15.40
C ASP A 146 4.29 11.06 -13.92
N ASP A 147 3.28 11.11 -13.05
CA ASP A 147 3.39 10.78 -11.61
C ASP A 147 3.82 9.31 -11.34
N VAL A 148 3.54 8.40 -12.27
CA VAL A 148 3.89 6.98 -12.18
C VAL A 148 5.12 6.60 -13.01
N THR A 149 5.77 7.59 -13.64
CA THR A 149 6.95 7.41 -14.48
C THR A 149 8.21 7.87 -13.74
N TYR A 150 9.26 7.06 -13.76
CA TYR A 150 10.56 7.41 -13.21
C TYR A 150 11.66 7.13 -14.22
N ASN A 151 12.47 8.14 -14.55
CA ASN A 151 13.53 8.06 -15.57
C ASN A 151 13.04 7.51 -16.94
N GLY A 152 11.79 7.82 -17.32
CA GLY A 152 11.19 7.38 -18.58
C GLY A 152 10.61 5.96 -18.57
N THR A 153 10.63 5.27 -17.43
CA THR A 153 10.07 3.92 -17.25
C THR A 153 8.82 4.02 -16.37
N ILE A 154 7.77 3.28 -16.72
CA ILE A 154 6.49 3.32 -16.00
C ILE A 154 6.49 2.26 -14.89
N TYR A 155 6.15 2.64 -13.66
CA TYR A 155 6.25 1.76 -12.48
C TYR A 155 4.94 1.54 -11.73
N ALA A 156 3.85 2.21 -12.13
CA ALA A 156 2.53 2.02 -11.55
C ALA A 156 1.43 2.34 -12.55
N VAL A 157 0.22 1.87 -12.26
CA VAL A 157 -0.99 2.23 -12.99
C VAL A 157 -1.72 3.33 -12.20
N PRO A 158 -2.10 4.46 -12.83
CA PRO A 158 -2.94 5.45 -12.19
C PRO A 158 -4.26 4.85 -11.70
N TYR A 159 -4.68 5.25 -10.51
CA TYR A 159 -5.95 4.77 -9.92
C TYR A 159 -6.89 5.93 -9.58
N ARG A 160 -6.36 6.97 -8.93
CA ARG A 160 -7.10 8.17 -8.54
C ARG A 160 -6.21 9.40 -8.58
N MET A 161 -6.77 10.53 -9.00
CA MET A 161 -6.12 11.83 -8.99
C MET A 161 -6.88 12.76 -8.05
N ASN A 162 -6.14 13.43 -7.17
CA ASN A 162 -6.69 14.40 -6.23
C ASN A 162 -6.09 15.78 -6.52
N ALA A 163 -6.95 16.77 -6.77
CA ALA A 163 -6.49 18.16 -6.88
C ALA A 163 -6.02 18.66 -5.51
N ARG A 164 -4.76 19.09 -5.43
CA ARG A 164 -4.20 19.80 -4.26
C ARG A 164 -4.30 21.30 -4.49
N GLY A 165 -4.47 22.06 -3.41
CA GLY A 165 -4.62 23.53 -3.48
C GLY A 165 -6.07 24.03 -3.44
N ASN A 166 -7.03 23.17 -3.12
CA ASN A 166 -8.38 23.61 -2.83
C ASN A 166 -8.42 24.36 -1.49
N ILE A 167 -8.96 25.57 -1.49
CA ILE A 167 -9.23 26.33 -0.26
C ILE A 167 -10.66 26.03 0.18
N ILE A 168 -10.79 25.36 1.31
CA ILE A 168 -12.09 25.06 1.93
C ILE A 168 -12.20 25.92 3.18
N TYR A 169 -13.29 26.71 3.27
CA TYR A 169 -13.51 27.63 4.38
C TYR A 169 -15.00 27.70 4.75
N ARG A 170 -15.28 28.11 5.99
CA ARG A 170 -16.65 28.34 6.46
C ARG A 170 -17.06 29.77 6.09
N LYS A 171 -18.04 29.90 5.20
CA LYS A 171 -18.61 31.19 4.80
C LYS A 171 -19.09 32.04 5.98
N SER A 172 -19.76 31.42 6.95
CA SER A 172 -20.21 32.11 8.16
C SER A 172 -19.07 32.71 8.98
N LYS A 173 -17.89 32.08 8.99
CA LYS A 173 -16.71 32.63 9.69
C LYS A 173 -16.09 33.79 8.94
N PHE A 174 -16.13 33.78 7.61
CA PHE A 174 -15.76 34.94 6.81
C PHE A 174 -16.68 36.13 7.12
N GLU A 175 -18.00 35.93 7.09
CA GLU A 175 -18.98 36.98 7.41
C GLU A 175 -18.81 37.53 8.84
N GLU A 176 -18.64 36.66 9.85
CA GLU A 176 -18.39 37.06 11.24
C GLU A 176 -17.12 37.93 11.39
N ALA A 177 -16.12 37.72 10.54
CA ALA A 177 -14.86 38.48 10.53
C ALA A 177 -14.92 39.71 9.61
N GLY A 178 -16.07 39.99 8.97
CA GLY A 178 -16.23 41.10 8.02
C GLY A 178 -15.62 40.84 6.63
N LEU A 179 -15.27 39.59 6.33
CA LEU A 179 -14.76 39.16 5.02
C LEU A 179 -15.92 38.76 4.09
N ASP A 180 -15.73 38.98 2.79
CA ASP A 180 -16.68 38.58 1.76
C ASP A 180 -16.54 37.06 1.46
N PRO A 181 -17.53 36.22 1.79
CA PRO A 181 -17.47 34.78 1.55
C PRO A 181 -17.54 34.39 0.07
N ALA A 182 -17.72 35.33 -0.86
CA ALA A 182 -17.60 35.12 -2.30
C ALA A 182 -16.19 35.44 -2.84
N LYS A 183 -15.29 35.97 -1.99
CA LYS A 183 -13.91 36.34 -2.35
C LYS A 183 -12.91 35.61 -1.46
N PRO A 184 -12.68 34.31 -1.69
CA PRO A 184 -11.58 33.60 -1.03
C PRO A 184 -10.23 34.22 -1.42
N PRO A 185 -9.17 33.97 -0.63
CA PRO A 185 -7.85 34.50 -0.95
C PRO A 185 -7.36 33.94 -2.30
N ALA A 186 -6.88 34.83 -3.15
CA ALA A 186 -6.29 34.50 -4.45
C ALA A 186 -4.77 34.29 -4.37
N THR A 187 -4.15 34.75 -3.29
CA THR A 187 -2.71 34.61 -3.03
C THR A 187 -2.42 34.05 -1.65
N TRP A 188 -1.22 33.53 -1.45
CA TRP A 188 -0.76 33.07 -0.13
C TRP A 188 -0.66 34.20 0.89
N GLU A 189 -0.35 35.42 0.45
CA GLU A 189 -0.30 36.59 1.33
C GLU A 189 -1.71 36.94 1.82
N GLU A 190 -2.68 37.03 0.90
CA GLU A 190 -4.10 37.23 1.26
C GLU A 190 -4.60 36.11 2.18
N ALA A 191 -4.21 34.86 1.91
CA ALA A 191 -4.61 33.72 2.75
C ALA A 191 -4.11 33.89 4.19
N LYS A 192 -2.87 34.36 4.39
CA LYS A 192 -2.33 34.64 5.72
C LYS A 192 -3.05 35.81 6.40
N GLU A 193 -3.32 36.88 5.67
CA GLU A 193 -4.02 38.06 6.19
C GLU A 193 -5.46 37.72 6.61
N MET A 194 -6.21 37.00 5.77
CA MET A 194 -7.57 36.56 6.09
C MET A 194 -7.56 35.55 7.24
N ALA A 195 -6.58 34.65 7.31
CA ALA A 195 -6.44 33.72 8.43
C ALA A 195 -6.20 34.46 9.77
N ALA A 196 -5.41 35.53 9.76
CA ALA A 196 -5.22 36.37 10.94
C ALA A 196 -6.53 37.03 11.40
N GLN A 197 -7.34 37.55 10.48
CA GLN A 197 -8.66 38.12 10.79
C GLN A 197 -9.65 37.09 11.34
N LEU A 198 -9.59 35.85 10.83
CA LEU A 198 -10.44 34.74 11.29
C LEU A 198 -9.99 34.17 12.65
N THR A 199 -8.80 34.52 13.12
CA THR A 199 -8.24 34.01 14.37
C THR A 199 -8.72 34.86 15.54
N LYS A 200 -9.62 34.30 16.36
CA LYS A 200 -9.96 34.87 17.67
C LYS A 200 -8.96 34.37 18.69
N GLN A 201 -8.16 35.26 19.28
CA GLN A 201 -7.43 34.90 20.49
C GLN A 201 -8.45 34.76 21.61
N THR A 202 -8.62 33.54 22.10
CA THR A 202 -9.31 33.30 23.36
C THR A 202 -8.28 33.42 24.46
N ASP A 203 -8.49 34.36 25.38
CA ASP A 203 -7.68 34.48 26.59
C ASP A 203 -7.69 33.13 27.32
N GLY A 204 -6.52 32.50 27.40
CA GLY A 204 -6.26 31.34 28.26
C GLY A 204 -5.71 31.82 29.59
#